data_AF-A0A067CW84-F1
#
_entry.id   AF-A0A067CW84-F1
#
_cell.length_a   1.000
_cell.length_b   1.000
_cell.length_c   1.000
_cell.angle_alpha   90.00
_cell.angle_beta   90.00
_cell.angle_gamma   90.00
#
_symmetry.space_group_name_H-M   'P 1'
#
loop_
_entity.id
_entity.type
_entity.pdbx_description
1 polymer ?
#
loop_
_entity_poly.entity_id
_entity_poly.type
_entity_poly.pdbx_seq_one_letter_code
_entity_poly.pdbx_strand_id
1 'polypeptide(L)'
;MEAVVTIKLGDRAKSRSTAGQATIVVDLRGPFSLIQDAIALEANRIKVAYEATEANRRDKITMELPSPLLIFFKTGVSKAQTDYVGLDEGNFISKLTTAWKCLQERRSAAAATYKLELFVYATKAKQNQTTNQRAEAMTPQRHAGRPTAGFLTRFCAALLRLDDLDLVVLCLRDVVSVTIDTELPEVATFVHACLTKHGWVTLPAVDGLIQRWCADGKTDAVLHLLSSLAGVATDDAVCLPQMCIGEFVRASYATAPNRYLVPVRRRPSDETLFPLHGDMCAQVEGVKSCHADRLAHNLYHDAWVIRKRCPRDHEEFWWTDFITTQQMAREDKAMAATLERYLADIGRPYRRAVA
;
A
#
# COMPACT_ATOMS: atom_id res chain seq x y z
N MET A 1 -12.20 -24.83 2.05
CA MET A 1 -13.46 -25.56 1.87
C MET A 1 -14.34 -24.58 1.15
N GLU A 2 -14.59 -24.83 -0.13
CA GLU A 2 -15.36 -23.89 -0.93
C GLU A 2 -16.85 -24.13 -0.71
N ALA A 3 -17.61 -23.04 -0.61
CA ALA A 3 -19.05 -23.07 -0.55
C ALA A 3 -19.64 -22.10 -1.55
N VAL A 4 -20.70 -22.52 -2.24
CA VAL A 4 -21.47 -21.64 -3.10
C VAL A 4 -22.48 -20.89 -2.24
N VAL A 5 -22.41 -19.58 -2.27
CA VAL A 5 -23.18 -18.67 -1.44
C VAL A 5 -24.02 -17.77 -2.34
N THR A 6 -25.31 -17.66 -2.02
CA THR A 6 -26.27 -16.80 -2.69
C THR A 6 -26.55 -15.61 -1.81
N ILE A 7 -26.20 -14.43 -2.27
CA ILE A 7 -26.44 -13.19 -1.57
C ILE A 7 -27.75 -12.62 -2.08
N LYS A 8 -28.69 -12.37 -1.18
CA LYS A 8 -29.96 -11.69 -1.47
C LYS A 8 -29.96 -10.35 -0.76
N LEU A 9 -30.09 -9.27 -1.54
CA LEU A 9 -30.18 -7.91 -1.01
C LEU A 9 -31.65 -7.50 -0.93
N GLY A 10 -32.13 -7.03 0.22
CA GLY A 10 -33.52 -6.60 0.35
C GLY A 10 -33.91 -6.05 1.71
N ASP A 11 -35.17 -5.69 1.85
CA ASP A 11 -35.74 -5.19 3.11
C ASP A 11 -36.05 -6.37 4.05
N ARG A 12 -35.63 -6.25 5.31
CA ARG A 12 -35.90 -7.23 6.36
C ARG A 12 -37.39 -7.47 6.55
N ALA A 13 -38.24 -6.44 6.44
CA ALA A 13 -39.68 -6.59 6.64
C ALA A 13 -40.39 -7.25 5.44
N LYS A 14 -39.74 -7.35 4.28
CA LYS A 14 -40.36 -7.78 3.02
C LYS A 14 -39.48 -8.81 2.30
N SER A 15 -39.31 -9.99 2.88
CA SER A 15 -38.42 -11.05 2.33
C SER A 15 -38.72 -11.45 0.86
N ARG A 16 -39.94 -11.20 0.37
CA ARG A 16 -40.35 -11.45 -1.01
C ARG A 16 -39.90 -10.37 -2.01
N SER A 17 -39.48 -9.21 -1.54
CA SER A 17 -39.01 -8.08 -2.33
C SER A 17 -37.50 -7.94 -2.16
N THR A 18 -36.75 -8.79 -2.86
CA THR A 18 -35.31 -8.59 -2.99
C THR A 18 -35.06 -7.55 -4.07
N ALA A 19 -34.12 -6.64 -3.83
CA ALA A 19 -33.59 -5.72 -4.83
C ALA A 19 -32.79 -6.47 -5.90
N GLY A 20 -32.17 -7.57 -5.52
CA GLY A 20 -31.53 -8.51 -6.42
C GLY A 20 -30.82 -9.63 -5.66
N GLN A 21 -30.17 -10.50 -6.42
CA GLN A 21 -29.37 -11.59 -5.87
C GLN A 21 -28.12 -11.85 -6.71
N ALA A 22 -27.06 -12.31 -6.06
CA ALA A 22 -25.82 -12.76 -6.68
C ALA A 22 -25.43 -14.13 -6.12
N THR A 23 -24.65 -14.91 -6.86
CA THR A 23 -24.09 -16.18 -6.38
C THR A 23 -22.58 -16.15 -6.54
N ILE A 24 -21.86 -16.41 -5.46
CA ILE A 24 -20.39 -16.43 -5.41
C ILE A 24 -19.89 -17.72 -4.78
N VAL A 25 -18.63 -18.05 -5.04
CA VAL A 25 -17.91 -19.11 -4.35
C VAL A 25 -17.03 -18.45 -3.31
N VAL A 26 -17.10 -18.90 -2.06
CA VAL A 26 -16.26 -18.40 -0.96
C VAL A 26 -15.47 -19.54 -0.32
N ASP A 27 -14.23 -19.27 0.08
CA ASP A 27 -13.48 -20.21 0.90
C ASP A 27 -13.84 -20.00 2.39
N LEU A 28 -14.51 -20.99 2.96
CA LEU A 28 -14.90 -20.99 4.38
C LEU A 28 -13.71 -21.18 5.34
N ARG A 29 -12.52 -21.50 4.83
CA ARG A 29 -11.29 -21.57 5.65
C ARG A 29 -10.63 -20.20 5.82
N GLY A 30 -11.01 -19.22 5.01
CA GLY A 30 -10.50 -17.86 5.14
C GLY A 30 -11.03 -17.14 6.39
N PRO A 31 -10.36 -16.05 6.82
CA PRO A 31 -10.88 -15.19 7.86
C PRO A 31 -12.24 -14.59 7.47
N PHE A 32 -13.08 -14.30 8.48
CA PHE A 32 -14.43 -13.76 8.26
C PHE A 32 -14.42 -12.45 7.45
N SER A 33 -13.38 -11.62 7.63
CA SER A 33 -13.20 -10.36 6.90
C SER A 33 -13.25 -10.57 5.38
N LEU A 34 -12.53 -11.57 4.85
CA LEU A 34 -12.53 -11.83 3.40
C LEU A 34 -13.91 -12.23 2.88
N ILE A 35 -14.67 -13.00 3.67
CA ILE A 35 -16.05 -13.37 3.32
C ILE A 35 -16.95 -12.13 3.37
N GLN A 36 -16.77 -11.29 4.39
CA GLN A 36 -17.53 -10.06 4.56
C GLN A 36 -17.25 -9.07 3.42
N ASP A 37 -16.00 -8.91 3.00
CA ASP A 37 -15.58 -8.05 1.89
C ASP A 37 -16.13 -8.55 0.54
N ALA A 38 -16.05 -9.86 0.30
CA ALA A 38 -16.64 -10.47 -0.90
C ALA A 38 -18.17 -10.26 -0.94
N ILE A 39 -18.86 -10.41 0.19
CA ILE A 39 -20.31 -10.16 0.29
C ILE A 39 -20.61 -8.67 0.12
N ALA A 40 -19.79 -7.78 0.68
CA ALA A 40 -19.92 -6.33 0.55
C ALA A 40 -19.82 -5.88 -0.90
N LEU A 41 -18.82 -6.40 -1.63
CA LEU A 41 -18.61 -6.12 -3.04
C LEU A 41 -19.84 -6.50 -3.87
N GLU A 42 -20.37 -7.71 -3.67
CA GLU A 42 -21.56 -8.17 -4.40
C GLU A 42 -22.84 -7.43 -3.98
N ALA A 43 -23.01 -7.11 -2.71
CA ALA A 43 -24.12 -6.30 -2.25
C ALA A 43 -24.09 -4.90 -2.89
N ASN A 44 -22.91 -4.28 -3.02
CA ASN A 44 -22.73 -3.01 -3.73
C ASN A 44 -23.05 -3.14 -5.23
N ARG A 45 -22.64 -4.23 -5.89
CA ARG A 45 -23.00 -4.50 -7.30
C ARG A 45 -24.51 -4.61 -7.48
N ILE A 46 -25.20 -5.36 -6.62
CA ILE A 46 -26.67 -5.47 -6.65
C ILE A 46 -27.30 -4.09 -6.40
N LYS A 47 -26.75 -3.30 -5.46
CA LYS A 47 -27.23 -1.94 -5.18
C LYS A 47 -27.16 -1.04 -6.42
N VAL A 48 -25.99 -0.96 -7.07
CA VAL A 48 -25.79 -0.12 -8.26
C VAL A 48 -26.74 -0.55 -9.39
N ALA A 49 -26.89 -1.86 -9.61
CA ALA A 49 -27.82 -2.37 -10.61
C ALA A 49 -29.28 -2.01 -10.28
N TYR A 50 -29.69 -2.15 -9.01
CA TYR A 50 -31.03 -1.79 -8.56
C TYR A 50 -31.31 -0.29 -8.74
N GLU A 51 -30.39 0.58 -8.28
CA GLU A 51 -30.53 2.03 -8.41
C GLU A 51 -30.57 2.49 -9.87
N ALA A 52 -29.80 1.85 -10.76
CA ALA A 52 -29.88 2.10 -12.20
C ALA A 52 -31.27 1.75 -12.77
N THR A 53 -31.89 0.65 -12.32
CA THR A 53 -33.25 0.28 -12.76
C THR A 53 -34.34 1.18 -12.18
N GLU A 54 -34.15 1.69 -10.96
CA GLU A 54 -35.11 2.57 -10.28
C GLU A 54 -34.95 4.05 -10.67
N ALA A 55 -33.82 4.46 -11.28
CA ALA A 55 -33.55 5.83 -11.68
C ALA A 55 -34.60 6.42 -12.65
N ASN A 56 -35.30 5.57 -13.41
CA ASN A 56 -36.35 5.96 -14.35
C ASN A 56 -37.75 6.04 -13.71
N ARG A 57 -37.90 5.73 -12.42
CA ARG A 57 -39.18 5.81 -11.70
C ARG A 57 -39.38 7.21 -11.12
N ARG A 58 -40.66 7.64 -11.06
CA ARG A 58 -41.05 8.95 -10.50
C ARG A 58 -40.61 9.10 -9.04
N ASP A 59 -40.68 8.01 -8.27
CA ASP A 59 -40.19 7.95 -6.91
C ASP A 59 -38.72 7.49 -6.95
N LYS A 60 -37.78 8.40 -6.74
CA LYS A 60 -36.36 8.04 -6.64
C LYS A 60 -36.13 7.31 -5.32
N ILE A 61 -36.02 5.99 -5.41
CA ILE A 61 -35.70 5.11 -4.29
C ILE A 61 -34.19 4.89 -4.30
N THR A 62 -33.54 5.18 -3.18
CA THR A 62 -32.12 4.87 -2.96
C THR A 62 -32.01 3.75 -1.93
N MET A 63 -31.01 2.89 -2.08
CA MET A 63 -30.74 1.84 -1.11
C MET A 63 -29.52 2.20 -0.26
N GLU A 64 -29.70 2.07 1.04
CA GLU A 64 -28.62 2.25 1.99
C GLU A 64 -28.23 0.89 2.58
N LEU A 65 -26.94 0.55 2.40
CA LEU A 65 -26.32 -0.61 3.01
C LEU A 65 -25.82 -0.20 4.39
N PRO A 66 -26.09 -1.00 5.45
CA PRO A 66 -25.56 -0.72 6.77
C PRO A 66 -24.03 -0.85 6.79
N SER A 67 -23.37 0.00 7.58
CA SER A 67 -21.95 -0.08 7.87
C SER A 67 -21.77 -0.22 9.39
N PRO A 68 -21.25 -1.36 9.89
CA PRO A 68 -20.79 -2.54 9.15
C PRO A 68 -21.94 -3.35 8.53
N LEU A 69 -21.64 -4.11 7.48
CA LEU A 69 -22.59 -5.00 6.82
C LEU A 69 -23.03 -6.12 7.77
N LEU A 70 -24.34 -6.18 8.01
CA LEU A 70 -24.96 -7.25 8.79
C LEU A 70 -25.35 -8.41 7.87
N ILE A 71 -24.69 -9.55 8.04
CA ILE A 71 -24.90 -10.75 7.22
C ILE A 71 -25.79 -11.72 8.00
N PHE A 72 -26.91 -12.11 7.41
CA PHE A 72 -27.80 -13.08 8.01
C PHE A 72 -27.81 -14.36 7.20
N PHE A 73 -27.78 -15.48 7.90
CA PHE A 73 -27.74 -16.80 7.31
C PHE A 73 -28.94 -17.62 7.75
N LYS A 74 -29.46 -18.40 6.80
CA LYS A 74 -30.61 -19.28 7.01
C LYS A 74 -30.18 -20.71 7.33
N THR A 75 -30.29 -21.10 8.60
CA THR A 75 -29.80 -22.40 9.11
C THR A 75 -30.68 -23.61 8.75
N GLY A 76 -31.86 -23.41 8.15
CA GLY A 76 -32.81 -24.49 7.86
C GLY A 76 -33.72 -24.27 6.65
N VAL A 77 -34.69 -25.17 6.48
CA VAL A 77 -35.69 -25.14 5.38
C VAL A 77 -36.89 -24.24 5.64
N SER A 78 -37.09 -23.81 6.89
CA SER A 78 -38.20 -22.94 7.27
C SER A 78 -38.23 -21.68 6.42
N LYS A 79 -39.40 -21.25 5.96
CA LYS A 79 -39.53 -19.99 5.20
C LYS A 79 -39.53 -18.76 6.12
N ALA A 80 -39.55 -18.95 7.43
CA ALA A 80 -39.65 -17.86 8.41
C ALA A 80 -38.32 -17.12 8.57
N GLN A 81 -38.39 -15.79 8.62
CA GLN A 81 -37.22 -14.91 8.83
C GLN A 81 -36.71 -14.91 10.28
N THR A 82 -37.53 -15.33 11.23
CA THR A 82 -37.14 -15.49 12.64
C THR A 82 -36.00 -16.48 12.82
N ASP A 83 -35.81 -17.37 11.85
CA ASP A 83 -34.84 -18.47 11.92
C ASP A 83 -33.48 -18.07 11.33
N TYR A 84 -33.32 -16.79 10.97
CA TYR A 84 -32.10 -16.27 10.38
C TYR A 84 -31.15 -15.88 11.50
N VAL A 85 -29.92 -16.36 11.39
CA VAL A 85 -28.87 -16.13 12.37
C VAL A 85 -27.90 -15.10 11.81
N GLY A 86 -27.64 -14.04 12.58
CA GLY A 86 -26.60 -13.07 12.25
C GLY A 86 -25.22 -13.72 12.33
N LEU A 87 -24.40 -13.51 11.31
CA LEU A 87 -23.01 -13.94 11.27
C LEU A 87 -22.10 -12.82 11.78
N ASP A 88 -21.16 -13.18 12.64
CA ASP A 88 -20.07 -12.33 13.10
C ASP A 88 -18.77 -13.14 13.14
N GLU A 89 -17.65 -12.46 13.39
CA GLU A 89 -16.32 -13.06 13.42
C GLU A 89 -16.20 -14.20 14.46
N GLY A 90 -16.88 -14.07 15.60
CA GLY A 90 -16.82 -15.07 16.68
C GLY A 90 -17.68 -16.30 16.39
N ASN A 91 -18.72 -16.18 15.57
CA ASN A 91 -19.72 -17.23 15.39
C ASN A 91 -19.73 -17.88 14.01
N PHE A 92 -19.14 -17.26 12.97
CA PHE A 92 -19.41 -17.66 11.58
C PHE A 92 -19.04 -19.11 11.29
N ILE A 93 -17.85 -19.56 11.71
CA ILE A 93 -17.39 -20.95 11.51
C ILE A 93 -18.35 -21.93 12.17
N SER A 94 -18.72 -21.68 13.43
CA SER A 94 -19.59 -22.58 14.17
C SER A 94 -20.97 -22.70 13.53
N LYS A 95 -21.55 -21.57 13.10
CA LYS A 95 -22.90 -21.51 12.49
C LYS A 95 -22.90 -22.14 11.09
N LEU A 96 -21.92 -21.82 10.25
CA LEU A 96 -21.77 -22.41 8.92
C LEU A 96 -21.51 -23.91 9.01
N THR A 97 -20.63 -24.37 9.91
CA THR A 97 -20.34 -25.79 10.10
C THR A 97 -21.55 -26.54 10.62
N THR A 98 -22.30 -25.98 11.57
CA THR A 98 -23.52 -26.60 12.10
C THR A 98 -24.57 -26.73 11.02
N ALA A 99 -24.80 -25.66 10.25
CA ALA A 99 -25.75 -25.68 9.16
C ALA A 99 -25.34 -26.65 8.05
N TRP A 100 -24.04 -26.71 7.75
CA TRP A 100 -23.48 -27.69 6.85
C TRP A 100 -23.78 -29.11 7.31
N LYS A 101 -23.49 -29.45 8.57
CA LYS A 101 -23.78 -30.77 9.15
C LYS A 101 -25.27 -31.12 9.09
N CYS A 102 -26.15 -30.23 9.55
CA CYS A 102 -27.60 -30.44 9.50
C CYS A 102 -28.14 -30.64 8.08
N LEU A 103 -27.50 -30.06 7.07
CA LEU A 103 -27.89 -30.21 5.66
C LEU A 103 -27.26 -31.45 5.01
N GLN A 104 -26.06 -31.85 5.42
CA GLN A 104 -25.39 -33.06 4.99
C GLN A 104 -26.14 -34.31 5.47
N GLU A 105 -26.61 -34.32 6.72
CA GLU A 105 -27.44 -35.39 7.29
C GLU A 105 -28.78 -35.58 6.55
N ARG A 106 -29.24 -34.55 5.83
CA ARG A 106 -30.52 -34.53 5.11
C ARG A 106 -30.42 -34.90 3.63
N ARG A 107 -29.22 -34.91 3.03
CA ARG A 107 -29.04 -35.28 1.62
C ARG A 107 -28.71 -36.76 1.49
N SER A 108 -29.50 -37.49 0.68
CA SER A 108 -29.00 -38.67 -0.01
C SER A 108 -27.87 -38.26 -0.96
N ALA A 109 -26.86 -39.11 -1.11
CA ALA A 109 -25.50 -38.81 -1.58
C ALA A 109 -25.30 -38.15 -2.98
N ALA A 110 -26.34 -37.67 -3.67
CA ALA A 110 -26.30 -37.41 -5.12
C ALA A 110 -26.18 -35.93 -5.57
N ALA A 111 -26.11 -34.92 -4.69
CA ALA A 111 -26.04 -33.51 -5.12
C ALA A 111 -24.73 -32.82 -4.65
N ALA A 112 -23.75 -32.75 -5.56
CA ALA A 112 -22.36 -32.35 -5.30
C ALA A 112 -22.11 -30.83 -5.14
N THR A 113 -23.14 -29.98 -5.23
CA THR A 113 -22.97 -28.52 -5.07
C THR A 113 -23.97 -27.99 -4.05
N TYR A 114 -23.46 -27.36 -3.00
CA TYR A 114 -24.23 -26.83 -1.89
C TYR A 114 -24.40 -25.31 -2.04
N LYS A 115 -25.64 -24.83 -1.94
CA LYS A 115 -26.01 -23.42 -2.12
C LYS A 115 -26.51 -22.88 -0.78
N LEU A 116 -25.68 -22.09 -0.10
CA LEU A 116 -26.05 -21.29 1.09
C LEU A 116 -26.85 -20.08 0.62
N GLU A 117 -27.91 -19.72 1.35
CA GLU A 117 -28.57 -18.43 1.15
C GLU A 117 -28.17 -17.48 2.29
N LEU A 118 -27.47 -16.40 1.93
CA LEU A 118 -27.18 -15.27 2.78
C LEU A 118 -28.06 -14.10 2.40
N PHE A 119 -28.49 -13.38 3.42
CA PHE A 119 -29.33 -12.21 3.30
C PHE A 119 -28.61 -11.02 3.88
N VAL A 120 -28.52 -9.98 3.05
CA VAL A 120 -28.03 -8.67 3.43
C VAL A 120 -29.23 -7.75 3.45
N TYR A 121 -29.45 -7.11 4.60
CA TYR A 121 -30.55 -6.17 4.75
C TYR A 121 -30.11 -4.76 4.36
N ALA A 122 -30.91 -4.11 3.53
CA ALA A 122 -30.75 -2.71 3.15
C ALA A 122 -32.04 -1.95 3.43
N THR A 123 -31.89 -0.68 3.83
CA THR A 123 -33.02 0.23 4.01
C THR A 123 -33.29 0.98 2.72
N LYS A 124 -34.57 1.07 2.34
CA LYS A 124 -35.00 1.90 1.20
C LYS A 124 -35.30 3.30 1.71
N ALA A 125 -34.56 4.29 1.24
CA ALA A 125 -34.85 5.70 1.51
C ALA A 125 -35.57 6.31 0.29
N LYS A 126 -36.75 6.87 0.51
CA LYS A 126 -37.43 7.71 -0.49
C LYS A 126 -36.77 9.08 -0.48
N GLN A 127 -36.19 9.49 -1.60
CA GLN A 127 -35.70 10.85 -1.76
C GLN A 127 -36.91 11.76 -2.03
N ASN A 128 -37.57 12.24 -0.97
CA ASN A 128 -38.66 13.21 -1.13
C ASN A 128 -38.09 14.49 -1.78
N GLN A 129 -38.60 14.84 -2.96
CA GLN A 129 -38.30 16.09 -3.69
C GLN A 129 -38.91 17.33 -2.98
N THR A 130 -38.61 17.52 -1.69
CA THR A 130 -38.96 18.75 -0.97
C THR A 130 -37.70 19.57 -0.77
N THR A 131 -37.09 20.01 -1.86
CA THR A 131 -36.02 21.01 -1.80
C THR A 131 -36.12 21.93 -3.01
N ASN A 132 -37.20 22.70 -3.03
CA ASN A 132 -37.19 24.01 -3.66
C ASN A 132 -37.80 24.97 -2.64
N GLN A 133 -37.04 26.03 -2.32
CA GLN A 133 -37.42 27.22 -1.55
C GLN A 133 -37.40 27.14 -0.01
N ARG A 134 -36.20 27.23 0.61
CA ARG A 134 -35.89 28.24 1.66
C ARG A 134 -34.46 28.08 2.21
N ALA A 135 -33.72 29.20 2.16
CA ALA A 135 -32.47 29.55 2.85
C ALA A 135 -31.21 28.77 2.40
N GLU A 136 -30.19 29.32 1.74
CA GLU A 136 -29.67 30.71 1.75
C GLU A 136 -29.77 31.37 3.13
N ALA A 137 -28.95 30.87 4.07
CA ALA A 137 -28.29 31.61 5.15
C ALA A 137 -27.98 30.68 6.33
N MET A 138 -27.07 29.71 6.14
CA MET A 138 -26.20 29.22 7.21
C MET A 138 -25.19 28.26 6.58
N THR A 139 -23.99 28.77 6.36
CA THR A 139 -22.83 27.99 5.95
C THR A 139 -22.57 26.92 7.01
N PRO A 140 -22.76 25.62 6.72
CA PRO A 140 -22.33 24.59 7.64
C PRO A 140 -20.83 24.44 7.44
N GLN A 141 -20.08 24.75 8.50
CA GLN A 141 -18.70 24.37 8.68
C GLN A 141 -18.55 22.91 8.28
N ARG A 142 -17.83 22.66 7.17
CA ARG A 142 -17.42 21.32 6.76
C ARG A 142 -16.48 20.79 7.83
N HIS A 143 -17.00 20.03 8.79
CA HIS A 143 -16.17 19.06 9.47
C HIS A 143 -15.78 18.02 8.43
N ALA A 144 -14.56 18.13 7.92
CA ALA A 144 -13.91 17.07 7.17
C ALA A 144 -14.08 15.78 7.98
N GLY A 145 -14.87 14.85 7.45
CA GLY A 145 -15.04 13.53 8.03
C GLY A 145 -13.65 12.93 8.19
N ARG A 146 -13.25 12.68 9.45
CA ARG A 146 -11.97 12.05 9.75
C ARG A 146 -11.90 10.75 8.94
N PRO A 147 -10.90 10.58 8.05
CA PRO A 147 -10.75 9.34 7.29
C PRO A 147 -10.74 8.20 8.30
N THR A 148 -11.69 7.26 8.17
CA THR A 148 -11.71 6.09 9.03
C THR A 148 -10.49 5.29 8.64
N ALA A 149 -9.49 5.22 9.52
CA ALA A 149 -8.24 4.54 9.24
C ALA A 149 -8.52 3.13 8.69
N GLY A 150 -7.94 2.82 7.52
CA GLY A 150 -8.07 1.54 6.84
C GLY A 150 -7.77 0.36 7.76
N PHE A 151 -8.24 -0.84 7.39
CA PHE A 151 -7.99 -2.05 8.17
C PHE A 151 -6.48 -2.25 8.41
N LEU A 152 -5.67 -2.08 7.36
CA LEU A 152 -4.22 -2.20 7.45
C LEU A 152 -3.66 -1.21 8.48
N THR A 153 -4.03 0.07 8.40
CA THR A 153 -3.57 1.08 9.37
C THR A 153 -3.85 0.69 10.82
N ARG A 154 -5.06 0.17 11.12
CA ARG A 154 -5.42 -0.28 12.49
C ARG A 154 -4.66 -1.54 12.91
N PHE A 155 -4.53 -2.50 12.00
CA PHE A 155 -3.80 -3.75 12.23
C PHE A 155 -2.31 -3.47 12.48
N CYS A 156 -1.69 -2.63 11.65
CA CYS A 156 -0.32 -2.15 11.78
C CYS A 156 -0.08 -1.42 13.09
N ALA A 157 -1.00 -0.55 13.50
CA ALA A 157 -0.92 0.13 14.80
C ALA A 157 -1.00 -0.86 15.98
N ALA A 158 -1.78 -1.94 15.85
CA ALA A 158 -1.83 -2.99 16.87
C ALA A 158 -0.54 -3.81 16.90
N LEU A 159 -0.02 -4.23 15.74
CA LEU A 159 1.26 -4.95 15.63
C LEU A 159 2.41 -4.15 16.24
N LEU A 160 2.53 -2.86 15.88
CA LEU A 160 3.54 -1.98 16.43
C LEU A 160 3.36 -1.75 17.94
N ARG A 161 2.16 -1.89 18.51
CA ARG A 161 1.93 -1.81 19.96
C ARG A 161 2.31 -3.08 20.71
N LEU A 162 2.18 -4.24 20.07
CA LEU A 162 2.59 -5.52 20.66
C LEU A 162 4.11 -5.62 20.84
N ASP A 163 4.87 -4.86 20.04
CA ASP A 163 6.34 -4.84 20.08
C ASP A 163 6.99 -6.21 19.82
N ASP A 164 6.28 -7.08 19.11
CA ASP A 164 6.75 -8.41 18.71
C ASP A 164 7.41 -8.31 17.32
N LEU A 165 8.74 -8.28 17.31
CA LEU A 165 9.53 -8.12 16.09
C LEU A 165 9.31 -9.27 15.10
N ASP A 166 9.18 -10.52 15.58
CA ASP A 166 9.00 -11.69 14.73
C ASP A 166 7.66 -11.61 13.98
N LEU A 167 6.62 -11.13 14.66
CA LEU A 167 5.30 -10.93 14.05
C LEU A 167 5.31 -9.79 13.02
N VAL A 168 6.04 -8.69 13.31
CA VAL A 168 6.23 -7.58 12.35
C VAL A 168 7.00 -8.06 11.12
N VAL A 169 8.07 -8.83 11.31
CA VAL A 169 8.87 -9.42 10.24
C VAL A 169 8.02 -10.34 9.37
N LEU A 170 7.22 -11.22 9.97
CA LEU A 170 6.32 -12.12 9.26
C LEU A 170 5.25 -11.35 8.49
N CYS A 171 4.65 -10.31 9.09
CA CYS A 171 3.66 -9.48 8.43
C CYS A 171 4.23 -8.75 7.21
N LEU A 172 5.37 -8.06 7.36
CA LEU A 172 6.04 -7.37 6.25
C LEU A 172 6.45 -8.35 5.15
N ARG A 173 7.08 -9.46 5.54
CA ARG A 173 7.60 -10.44 4.60
C ARG A 173 6.51 -11.19 3.86
N ASP A 174 5.38 -11.54 4.50
CA ASP A 174 4.42 -12.53 3.96
C ASP A 174 3.01 -11.96 3.68
N VAL A 175 2.60 -10.90 4.36
CA VAL A 175 1.20 -10.41 4.32
C VAL A 175 1.05 -9.12 3.53
N VAL A 176 1.96 -8.16 3.73
CA VAL A 176 1.82 -6.81 3.17
C VAL A 176 2.01 -6.81 1.65
N SER A 177 0.99 -6.34 0.92
CA SER A 177 1.04 -6.22 -0.53
C SER A 177 0.21 -5.02 -1.01
N VAL A 178 0.66 -4.35 -2.08
CA VAL A 178 -0.19 -3.34 -2.75
C VAL A 178 -1.30 -4.07 -3.47
N THR A 179 -2.54 -3.78 -3.13
CA THR A 179 -3.73 -4.34 -3.77
C THR A 179 -4.70 -3.20 -4.09
N ILE A 180 -5.83 -3.53 -4.71
CA ILE A 180 -6.90 -2.55 -4.96
C ILE A 180 -7.43 -1.97 -3.63
N ASP A 181 -7.43 -2.79 -2.57
CA ASP A 181 -7.94 -2.43 -1.25
C ASP A 181 -6.84 -1.89 -0.31
N THR A 182 -5.58 -1.87 -0.76
CA THR A 182 -4.43 -1.47 0.04
C THR A 182 -3.50 -0.65 -0.82
N GLU A 183 -3.73 0.65 -0.81
CA GLU A 183 -2.95 1.60 -1.58
C GLU A 183 -1.51 1.72 -1.05
N LEU A 184 -0.60 2.08 -1.94
CA LEU A 184 0.82 2.26 -1.63
C LEU A 184 1.08 3.22 -0.46
N PRO A 185 0.37 4.36 -0.29
CA PRO A 185 0.59 5.24 0.87
C PRO A 185 0.34 4.57 2.22
N GLU A 186 -0.65 3.68 2.33
CA GLU A 186 -0.91 2.95 3.57
C GLU A 186 0.24 1.99 3.90
N VAL A 187 0.71 1.27 2.89
CA VAL A 187 1.85 0.36 3.04
C VAL A 187 3.12 1.13 3.38
N ALA A 188 3.40 2.23 2.68
CA ALA A 188 4.58 3.04 2.90
C ALA A 188 4.62 3.63 4.31
N THR A 189 3.47 4.09 4.81
CA THR A 189 3.32 4.56 6.18
C THR A 189 3.63 3.46 7.19
N PHE A 190 3.16 2.23 6.95
CA PHE A 190 3.46 1.10 7.82
C PHE A 190 4.93 0.72 7.80
N VAL A 191 5.54 0.56 6.62
CA VAL A 191 6.96 0.24 6.45
C VAL A 191 7.81 1.30 7.13
N HIS A 192 7.50 2.58 6.93
CA HIS A 192 8.18 3.68 7.60
C HIS A 192 8.06 3.58 9.13
N ALA A 193 6.88 3.28 9.66
CA ALA A 193 6.69 3.14 11.11
C ALA A 193 7.48 1.95 11.69
N CYS A 194 7.55 0.81 10.98
CA CYS A 194 8.39 -0.33 11.35
C CYS A 194 9.87 0.05 11.37
N LEU A 195 10.36 0.69 10.31
CA LEU A 195 11.74 1.14 10.20
C LEU A 195 12.11 2.17 11.28
N THR A 196 11.22 3.12 11.55
CA THR A 196 11.40 4.11 12.62
C THR A 196 11.51 3.44 13.98
N LYS A 197 10.68 2.42 14.24
CA LYS A 197 10.60 1.78 15.55
C LYS A 197 11.73 0.79 15.80
N HIS A 198 12.04 -0.05 14.82
CA HIS A 198 12.97 -1.18 14.99
C HIS A 198 14.34 -0.93 14.34
N GLY A 199 14.46 0.03 13.42
CA GLY A 199 15.65 0.26 12.60
C GLY A 199 15.67 -0.59 11.33
N TRP A 200 16.53 -0.19 10.38
CA TRP A 200 16.68 -0.92 9.10
C TRP A 200 17.38 -2.26 9.28
N VAL A 201 18.48 -2.27 10.04
CA VAL A 201 19.35 -3.44 10.25
C VAL A 201 18.60 -4.64 10.86
N THR A 202 17.53 -4.38 11.60
CA THR A 202 16.74 -5.41 12.29
C THR A 202 15.58 -5.95 11.45
N LEU A 203 15.31 -5.38 10.28
CA LEU A 203 14.15 -5.72 9.43
C LEU A 203 14.57 -6.27 8.05
N PRO A 204 15.19 -7.47 7.98
CA PRO A 204 15.44 -8.16 6.71
C PRO A 204 14.14 -8.50 5.96
N ALA A 205 12.99 -8.38 6.62
CA ALA A 205 11.67 -8.53 6.02
C ALA A 205 11.40 -7.54 4.87
N VAL A 206 12.03 -6.36 4.88
CA VAL A 206 11.87 -5.36 3.81
C VAL A 206 12.44 -5.89 2.49
N ASP A 207 13.56 -6.61 2.52
CA ASP A 207 14.12 -7.26 1.32
C ASP A 207 13.15 -8.32 0.77
N GLY A 208 12.51 -9.10 1.66
CA GLY A 208 11.50 -10.09 1.27
C GLY A 208 10.26 -9.45 0.65
N LEU A 209 9.80 -8.31 1.21
CA LEU A 209 8.71 -7.51 0.65
C LEU A 209 9.06 -7.02 -0.77
N ILE A 210 10.24 -6.43 -0.94
CA ILE A 210 10.74 -5.92 -2.22
C ILE A 210 10.84 -7.05 -3.24
N GLN A 211 11.48 -8.17 -2.89
CA GLN A 211 11.64 -9.31 -3.79
C GLN A 211 10.30 -9.85 -4.26
N ARG A 212 9.32 -9.97 -3.35
CA ARG A 212 7.97 -10.41 -3.71
C ARG A 212 7.29 -9.43 -4.65
N TRP A 213 7.32 -8.14 -4.35
CA TRP A 213 6.67 -7.13 -5.19
C TRP A 213 7.30 -7.06 -6.59
N CYS A 214 8.61 -7.21 -6.69
CA CYS A 214 9.29 -7.37 -7.98
C CYS A 214 8.83 -8.63 -8.73
N ALA A 215 8.69 -9.77 -8.03
CA ALA A 215 8.19 -11.01 -8.64
C ALA A 215 6.74 -10.89 -9.12
N ASP A 216 5.91 -10.12 -8.42
CA ASP A 216 4.51 -9.81 -8.78
C ASP A 216 4.39 -8.73 -9.88
N GLY A 217 5.51 -8.21 -10.40
CA GLY A 217 5.53 -7.16 -11.43
C GLY A 217 5.18 -5.75 -10.92
N LYS A 218 5.21 -5.52 -9.60
CA LYS A 218 4.89 -4.23 -8.96
C LYS A 218 6.12 -3.33 -8.82
N THR A 219 6.96 -3.28 -9.85
CA THR A 219 8.24 -2.57 -9.83
C THR A 219 8.09 -1.07 -9.57
N ASP A 220 7.04 -0.44 -10.13
CA ASP A 220 6.79 0.99 -9.93
C ASP A 220 6.48 1.31 -8.46
N ALA A 221 5.68 0.48 -7.79
CA ALA A 221 5.37 0.64 -6.38
C ALA A 221 6.60 0.43 -5.48
N VAL A 222 7.49 -0.50 -5.85
CA VAL A 222 8.77 -0.67 -5.19
C VAL A 222 9.61 0.59 -5.36
N LEU A 223 9.84 1.06 -6.59
CA LEU A 223 10.65 2.24 -6.85
C LEU A 223 10.12 3.48 -6.14
N HIS A 224 8.80 3.64 -6.07
CA HIS A 224 8.16 4.78 -5.42
C HIS A 224 8.24 4.73 -3.88
N LEU A 225 8.07 3.56 -3.29
CA LEU A 225 8.33 3.35 -1.85
C LEU A 225 9.80 3.65 -1.54
N LEU A 226 10.68 3.11 -2.37
CA LEU A 226 12.13 3.24 -2.24
C LEU A 226 12.57 4.72 -2.35
N SER A 227 12.10 5.45 -3.37
CA SER A 227 12.44 6.86 -3.55
C SER A 227 11.90 7.75 -2.44
N SER A 228 10.72 7.43 -1.90
CA SER A 228 10.12 8.14 -0.76
C SER A 228 10.92 7.92 0.53
N LEU A 229 11.29 6.67 0.84
CA LEU A 229 12.11 6.35 2.01
C LEU A 229 13.50 6.99 1.94
N ALA A 230 14.06 7.10 0.73
CA ALA A 230 15.33 7.78 0.49
C ALA A 230 15.23 9.31 0.52
N GLY A 231 14.02 9.88 0.58
CA GLY A 231 13.79 11.32 0.49
C GLY A 231 14.13 11.93 -0.87
N VAL A 232 14.15 11.12 -1.93
CA VAL A 232 14.42 11.56 -3.31
C VAL A 232 13.12 12.01 -4.00
N ALA A 233 11.99 11.38 -3.67
CA ALA A 233 10.68 11.87 -4.11
C ALA A 233 10.29 13.09 -3.27
N THR A 234 10.21 14.27 -3.88
CA THR A 234 9.83 15.52 -3.19
C THR A 234 8.36 15.85 -3.34
N ASP A 235 7.79 15.65 -4.53
CA ASP A 235 6.45 16.15 -4.86
C ASP A 235 5.34 15.11 -4.62
N ASP A 236 5.74 13.85 -4.61
CA ASP A 236 4.87 12.67 -4.58
C ASP A 236 5.36 11.63 -3.57
N ALA A 237 6.07 12.07 -2.53
CA ALA A 237 6.52 11.21 -1.43
C ALA A 237 5.33 10.51 -0.73
N VAL A 238 5.36 9.18 -0.65
CA VAL A 238 4.33 8.40 0.06
C VAL A 238 4.57 8.30 1.57
N CYS A 239 5.80 8.59 2.02
CA CYS A 239 6.17 8.63 3.43
C CYS A 239 7.33 9.61 3.65
N LEU A 240 7.59 9.95 4.92
CA LEU A 240 8.70 10.83 5.28
C LEU A 240 10.07 10.14 5.03
N PRO A 241 11.12 10.91 4.69
CA PRO A 241 12.46 10.37 4.52
C PRO A 241 12.99 9.72 5.79
N GLN A 242 13.70 8.59 5.66
CA GLN A 242 14.45 7.97 6.76
C GLN A 242 15.93 8.37 6.67
N MET A 243 16.59 8.60 7.81
CA MET A 243 18.00 9.03 7.88
C MET A 243 19.04 7.96 7.47
N CYS A 244 18.63 6.81 6.91
CA CYS A 244 19.51 5.67 6.61
C CYS A 244 19.69 5.40 5.10
N ILE A 245 19.77 6.46 4.29
CA ILE A 245 19.88 6.41 2.81
C ILE A 245 21.03 5.49 2.34
N GLY A 246 22.17 5.47 3.04
CA GLY A 246 23.34 4.68 2.63
C GLY A 246 23.15 3.15 2.73
N GLU A 247 22.49 2.67 3.78
CA GLU A 247 22.19 1.24 3.96
C GLU A 247 21.10 0.79 3.00
N PHE A 248 20.15 1.68 2.78
CA PHE A 248 19.06 1.56 1.83
C PHE A 248 19.53 1.39 0.37
N VAL A 249 20.44 2.24 -0.11
CA VAL A 249 21.01 2.13 -1.47
C VAL A 249 21.75 0.79 -1.63
N ARG A 250 22.47 0.37 -0.59
CA ARG A 250 23.21 -0.90 -0.59
C ARG A 250 22.27 -2.11 -0.68
N ALA A 251 21.19 -2.14 0.10
CA ALA A 251 20.22 -3.23 0.10
C ALA A 251 19.45 -3.32 -1.23
N SER A 252 19.06 -2.17 -1.80
CA SER A 252 18.38 -2.09 -3.09
C SER A 252 19.24 -2.63 -4.24
N TYR A 253 20.55 -2.38 -4.20
CA TYR A 253 21.48 -2.88 -5.21
C TYR A 253 21.73 -4.39 -5.09
N ALA A 254 21.79 -4.91 -3.86
CA ALA A 254 21.99 -6.35 -3.62
C ALA A 254 20.79 -7.21 -4.03
N THR A 255 19.58 -6.64 -4.01
CA THR A 255 18.32 -7.33 -4.33
C THR A 255 17.88 -7.19 -5.78
N ALA A 256 18.50 -6.28 -6.55
CA ALA A 256 18.21 -6.14 -7.98
C ALA A 256 18.57 -7.44 -8.75
N PRO A 257 17.62 -8.07 -9.44
CA PRO A 257 17.88 -9.34 -10.12
C PRO A 257 18.97 -9.19 -11.19
N ASN A 258 19.93 -10.12 -11.20
CA ASN A 258 21.06 -10.22 -12.14
C ASN A 258 20.69 -10.17 -13.64
N ARG A 259 19.39 -10.21 -13.99
CA ARG A 259 18.89 -10.07 -15.37
C ARG A 259 19.14 -8.69 -15.99
N TYR A 260 19.48 -7.68 -15.18
CA TYR A 260 19.90 -6.36 -15.66
C TYR A 260 21.43 -6.14 -15.66
N LEU A 261 22.19 -7.14 -15.18
CA LEU A 261 23.65 -7.11 -15.13
C LEU A 261 24.24 -8.09 -16.15
N VAL A 262 24.28 -7.67 -17.43
CA VAL A 262 25.07 -8.39 -18.44
C VAL A 262 26.57 -8.19 -18.13
N PRO A 263 27.41 -9.24 -18.15
CA PRO A 263 28.86 -9.07 -17.99
C PRO A 263 29.39 -8.22 -19.15
N VAL A 264 30.00 -7.08 -18.83
CA VAL A 264 30.71 -6.29 -19.83
C VAL A 264 31.96 -7.08 -20.25
N ARG A 265 31.93 -7.71 -21.43
CA ARG A 265 33.17 -8.07 -22.11
C ARG A 265 33.88 -6.76 -22.47
N ARG A 266 34.96 -6.45 -21.77
CA ARG A 266 35.87 -5.34 -22.11
C ARG A 266 36.28 -5.50 -23.58
N ARG A 267 35.91 -4.56 -24.44
CA ARG A 267 36.53 -4.42 -25.76
C ARG A 267 37.83 -3.64 -25.58
N PRO A 268 38.96 -4.09 -26.16
CA PRO A 268 40.27 -3.44 -25.98
C PRO A 268 40.44 -2.06 -26.65
N SER A 269 39.39 -1.46 -27.22
CA SER A 269 39.53 -0.32 -28.14
C SER A 269 39.04 1.03 -27.61
N ASP A 270 38.68 1.15 -26.33
CA ASP A 270 38.23 2.43 -25.71
C ASP A 270 39.33 3.10 -24.85
N GLU A 271 40.61 2.96 -25.24
CA GLU A 271 41.74 3.59 -24.53
C GLU A 271 42.15 4.98 -25.07
N THR A 272 41.47 5.55 -26.07
CA THR A 272 41.93 6.81 -26.70
C THR A 272 41.02 8.04 -26.48
N LEU A 273 40.14 8.03 -25.47
CA LEU A 273 39.31 9.18 -25.13
C LEU A 273 39.45 9.60 -23.66
N PHE A 274 40.69 9.74 -23.19
CA PHE A 274 41.02 10.53 -21.99
C PHE A 274 42.47 11.04 -22.06
N PRO A 275 42.68 12.33 -22.35
CA PRO A 275 43.73 13.09 -21.68
C PRO A 275 43.05 14.10 -20.74
N LEU A 276 43.66 14.33 -19.57
CA LEU A 276 43.21 15.20 -18.47
C LEU A 276 42.41 14.50 -17.35
N HIS A 277 43.03 13.51 -16.69
CA HIS A 277 42.73 13.29 -15.27
C HIS A 277 43.84 12.58 -14.45
N GLY A 278 45.08 12.55 -14.97
CA GLY A 278 46.21 11.89 -14.32
C GLY A 278 46.98 12.74 -13.29
N ASP A 279 46.94 14.07 -13.39
CA ASP A 279 47.93 14.93 -12.70
C ASP A 279 47.40 15.79 -11.54
N MET A 280 46.20 15.53 -11.02
CA MET A 280 45.65 16.29 -9.87
C MET A 280 45.43 15.48 -8.58
N CYS A 281 45.89 14.24 -8.51
CA CYS A 281 45.84 13.44 -7.28
C CYS A 281 47.12 13.47 -6.45
N ALA A 282 48.14 14.23 -6.87
CA ALA A 282 49.41 14.34 -6.16
C ALA A 282 49.61 15.74 -5.56
N GLN A 283 48.67 16.23 -4.74
CA GLN A 283 48.91 17.32 -3.77
C GLN A 283 47.65 17.64 -2.95
N VAL A 284 47.29 16.78 -2.00
CA VAL A 284 46.71 17.19 -0.69
C VAL A 284 46.97 16.04 0.27
N GLU A 285 48.12 16.08 0.94
CA GLU A 285 48.30 15.30 2.16
C GLU A 285 47.47 15.96 3.28
N GLY A 286 46.65 15.16 3.96
CA GLY A 286 46.26 15.46 5.34
C GLY A 286 44.80 15.76 5.63
N VAL A 287 43.81 15.02 5.12
CA VAL A 287 42.57 14.72 5.87
C VAL A 287 42.06 13.33 5.46
N LYS A 288 42.00 12.40 6.42
CA LYS A 288 41.45 11.04 6.22
C LYS A 288 39.92 11.06 6.28
N SER A 289 39.26 11.12 5.13
CA SER A 289 37.94 10.49 4.95
C SER A 289 37.84 9.86 3.57
N CYS A 290 38.69 8.86 3.35
CA CYS A 290 38.73 8.01 2.16
C CYS A 290 37.46 7.16 1.94
N HIS A 291 36.43 7.32 2.78
CA HIS A 291 35.17 6.60 2.68
C HIS A 291 34.08 7.38 1.94
N ALA A 292 33.98 8.70 2.18
CA ALA A 292 32.96 9.54 1.54
C ALA A 292 33.27 9.78 0.06
N ASP A 293 34.54 10.05 -0.27
CA ASP A 293 34.95 10.28 -1.66
C ASP A 293 34.85 9.01 -2.50
N ARG A 294 35.10 7.85 -1.88
CA ARG A 294 34.95 6.54 -2.54
C ARG A 294 33.49 6.18 -2.76
N LEU A 295 32.60 6.53 -1.82
CA LEU A 295 31.15 6.37 -2.00
C LEU A 295 30.60 7.29 -3.09
N ALA A 296 31.00 8.57 -3.09
CA ALA A 296 30.59 9.53 -4.11
C ALA A 296 31.12 9.14 -5.51
N HIS A 297 32.35 8.63 -5.59
CA HIS A 297 32.94 8.12 -6.83
C HIS A 297 32.20 6.87 -7.34
N ASN A 298 31.86 5.93 -6.47
CA ASN A 298 31.11 4.73 -6.86
C ASN A 298 29.68 5.07 -7.29
N LEU A 299 28.98 5.95 -6.56
CA LEU A 299 27.63 6.41 -6.93
C LEU A 299 27.64 7.16 -8.27
N TYR A 300 28.66 7.99 -8.53
CA TYR A 300 28.81 8.68 -9.81
C TYR A 300 29.13 7.73 -10.97
N HIS A 301 30.03 6.77 -10.74
CA HIS A 301 30.38 5.74 -11.72
C HIS A 301 29.16 4.88 -12.05
N ASP A 302 28.38 4.47 -11.05
CA ASP A 302 27.22 3.61 -11.22
C ASP A 302 26.08 4.34 -11.94
N ALA A 303 25.85 5.61 -11.64
CA ALA A 303 24.87 6.43 -12.34
C ALA A 303 25.28 6.72 -13.80
N TRP A 304 26.59 6.91 -14.07
CA TRP A 304 27.12 7.04 -15.43
C TRP A 304 26.97 5.75 -16.25
N VAL A 305 27.18 4.59 -15.63
CA VAL A 305 26.97 3.27 -16.27
C VAL A 305 25.50 3.03 -16.62
N ILE A 306 24.55 3.48 -15.79
CA ILE A 306 23.11 3.40 -16.06
C ILE A 306 22.73 4.26 -17.28
N ARG A 307 23.22 5.51 -17.37
CA ARG A 307 22.97 6.43 -18.50
C ARG A 307 23.46 5.88 -19.85
N LYS A 308 24.62 5.23 -19.88
CA LYS A 308 25.18 4.63 -21.12
C LYS A 308 24.37 3.43 -21.64
N ARG A 309 23.50 2.83 -20.81
CA ARG A 309 22.80 1.57 -21.11
C ARG A 309 21.30 1.71 -21.42
N CYS A 310 20.67 2.84 -21.10
CA CYS A 310 19.27 3.12 -21.44
C CYS A 310 19.12 4.48 -22.14
N PRO A 311 19.27 4.55 -23.48
CA PRO A 311 18.91 5.75 -24.21
C PRO A 311 17.41 5.69 -24.53
N ARG A 312 16.58 6.41 -23.78
CA ARG A 312 15.25 6.81 -24.24
C ARG A 312 15.05 8.30 -24.02
N ASP A 313 14.48 8.95 -25.03
CA ASP A 313 14.51 10.39 -25.27
C ASP A 313 13.61 11.23 -24.33
N HIS A 314 13.21 10.71 -23.16
CA HIS A 314 12.26 11.38 -22.25
C HIS A 314 12.76 11.57 -20.79
N GLU A 315 14.04 11.35 -20.51
CA GLU A 315 14.59 11.43 -19.14
C GLU A 315 15.59 12.59 -18.89
N GLU A 316 15.71 13.59 -19.78
CA GLU A 316 16.65 14.70 -19.55
C GLU A 316 16.32 15.55 -18.32
N PHE A 317 15.03 15.72 -18.00
CA PHE A 317 14.56 16.63 -16.94
C PHE A 317 14.97 16.16 -15.52
N TRP A 318 14.82 14.86 -15.23
CA TRP A 318 15.15 14.28 -13.92
C TRP A 318 16.65 14.30 -13.63
N TRP A 319 17.48 14.12 -14.66
CA TRP A 319 18.94 14.11 -14.51
C TRP A 319 19.51 15.51 -14.28
N THR A 320 18.95 16.54 -14.92
CA THR A 320 19.34 17.93 -14.64
C THR A 320 19.05 18.32 -13.20
N ASP A 321 17.89 17.96 -12.64
CA ASP A 321 17.57 18.28 -11.24
C ASP A 321 18.45 17.51 -10.25
N PHE A 322 18.73 16.23 -10.50
CA PHE A 322 19.63 15.44 -9.64
C PHE A 322 21.07 15.98 -9.67
N ILE A 323 21.60 16.29 -10.85
CA ILE A 323 22.95 16.87 -10.99
C ILE A 323 23.01 18.26 -10.37
N THR A 324 21.99 19.10 -10.57
CA THR A 324 21.94 20.45 -9.98
C THR A 324 21.88 20.37 -8.46
N THR A 325 21.11 19.45 -7.90
CA THR A 325 21.03 19.22 -6.45
C THR A 325 22.36 18.72 -5.88
N GLN A 326 23.06 17.82 -6.57
CA GLN A 326 24.39 17.35 -6.18
C GLN A 326 25.47 18.43 -6.33
N GLN A 327 25.36 19.27 -7.37
CA GLN A 327 26.23 20.41 -7.61
C GLN A 327 26.08 21.45 -6.48
N MET A 328 24.84 21.80 -6.12
CA MET A 328 24.54 22.69 -4.99
C MET A 328 25.06 22.13 -3.67
N ALA A 329 24.89 20.83 -3.40
CA ALA A 329 25.43 20.20 -2.19
C ALA A 329 26.97 20.21 -2.13
N ARG A 330 27.65 20.12 -3.28
CA ARG A 330 29.12 20.22 -3.37
C ARG A 330 29.60 21.66 -3.18
N GLU A 331 28.89 22.62 -3.78
CA GLU A 331 29.16 24.05 -3.65
C GLU A 331 28.93 24.54 -2.21
N ASP A 332 27.86 24.09 -1.55
CA ASP A 332 27.59 24.37 -0.13
C ASP A 332 28.68 23.79 0.77
N LYS A 333 29.18 22.59 0.47
CA LYS A 333 30.28 21.96 1.22
C LYS A 333 31.61 22.70 1.00
N ALA A 334 31.89 23.15 -0.23
CA ALA A 334 33.09 23.93 -0.56
C ALA A 334 33.02 25.34 0.08
N MET A 335 31.84 25.96 0.07
CA MET A 335 31.59 27.23 0.73
C MET A 335 31.74 27.11 2.25
N ALA A 336 31.21 26.05 2.87
CA ALA A 336 31.41 25.77 4.29
C ALA A 336 32.88 25.57 4.65
N ALA A 337 33.66 24.83 3.85
CA ALA A 337 35.08 24.64 4.06
C ALA A 337 35.90 25.93 3.87
N THR A 338 35.50 26.79 2.94
CA THR A 338 36.11 28.11 2.72
C THR A 338 35.80 29.05 3.88
N LEU A 339 34.56 29.02 4.38
CA LEU A 339 34.13 29.78 5.54
C LEU A 339 34.88 29.33 6.80
N GLU A 340 35.06 28.02 7.00
CA GLU A 340 35.85 27.48 8.12
C GLU A 340 37.32 27.93 8.08
N ARG A 341 37.96 27.96 6.89
CA ARG A 341 39.32 28.48 6.73
C ARG A 341 39.40 29.98 7.01
N TYR A 342 38.49 30.76 6.43
CA TYR A 342 38.44 32.21 6.65
C TYR A 342 38.23 32.55 8.13
N LEU A 343 37.34 31.82 8.81
CA LEU A 343 37.09 31.99 10.24
C LEU A 343 38.30 31.59 11.10
N ALA A 344 39.03 30.54 10.72
CA ALA A 344 40.27 30.14 11.36
C ALA A 344 41.37 31.22 11.23
N ASP A 345 41.53 31.81 10.05
CA ASP A 345 42.54 32.85 9.78
C ASP A 345 42.29 34.14 10.58
N ILE A 346 41.03 34.47 10.86
CA ILE A 346 40.67 35.64 11.70
C ILE A 346 40.54 35.30 13.19
N GLY A 347 40.98 34.10 13.62
CA GLY A 347 41.00 33.68 15.01
C GLY A 347 39.62 33.46 15.64
N ARG A 348 38.58 33.20 14.85
CA ARG A 348 37.22 32.93 15.35
C ARG A 348 36.83 31.48 15.08
N PRO A 349 36.62 30.63 16.10
CA PRO A 349 36.19 29.26 15.87
C PRO A 349 34.74 29.21 15.36
N TYR A 350 34.53 28.56 14.20
CA TYR A 350 33.21 28.23 13.69
C TYR A 350 32.57 27.15 14.58
N ARG A 351 31.53 27.49 15.35
CA ARG A 351 30.71 26.50 16.05
C ARG A 351 29.55 26.10 15.15
N ARG A 352 29.64 24.91 14.56
CA ARG A 352 28.49 24.28 13.91
C ARG A 352 27.45 23.98 14.99
N ALA A 353 26.26 24.55 14.87
CA ALA A 353 25.14 24.18 15.73
C ALA A 353 24.82 22.70 15.47
N VAL A 354 24.98 21.86 16.50
CA VAL A 354 24.58 20.46 16.45
C VAL A 354 23.05 20.45 16.57
N ALA A 355 22.37 20.01 15.51
CA ALA A 355 20.94 19.72 15.48
C ALA A 355 20.75 18.23 15.22
#